data_AF-A0A0C3KH17-F1
#
_entry.id   AF-A0A0C3KH17-F1
#
_cell.length_a   1.000
_cell.length_b   1.000
_cell.length_c   1.000
_cell.angle_alpha   90.00
_cell.angle_beta   90.00
_cell.angle_gamma   90.00
#
_symmetry.space_group_name_H-M   'P 1'
#
loop_
_entity.id
_entity.type
_entity.pdbx_description
1 polymer ?
#
loop_
_entity_poly.entity_id
_entity_poly.type
_entity_poly.pdbx_seq_one_letter_code
_entity_poly.pdbx_strand_id
1 'polypeptide(L)'
;INAVPPSPRNQKNRVRSQRGRGPKPDALLNKLTLENFDSVSTQIITWANKSENEKNGATLILVIKLVFEKATDEAHWSEMYARLCKKMMEQISQNLEDDNIRNLAGEPIVGGHLFRKYLLNRCQEEFERAALKAADDKAAEDASKTNGENGEPVLYSDEYYALLKSKRQGLGLVRFIGELFKLQMVTERIMHECSEEALFQNRQL
;
A
#
# COMPACT_ATOMS: atom_id res chain seq x y z
N ILE A 1 48.22 -30.07 10.89
CA ILE A 1 47.34 -30.00 9.71
C ILE A 1 46.54 -28.71 9.87
N ASN A 2 47.07 -27.59 9.38
CA ASN A 2 46.45 -26.28 9.62
C ASN A 2 45.32 -26.07 8.61
N ALA A 3 44.09 -26.00 9.10
CA ALA A 3 42.93 -25.69 8.29
C ALA A 3 43.03 -24.25 7.79
N VAL A 4 43.07 -24.08 6.47
CA VAL A 4 43.02 -22.77 5.81
C VAL A 4 41.65 -22.14 6.09
N PRO A 5 41.56 -20.91 6.63
CA PRO A 5 40.29 -20.24 6.82
C PRO A 5 39.61 -19.98 5.46
N PRO A 6 38.28 -20.16 5.35
CA PRO A 6 37.59 -20.05 4.07
C PRO A 6 37.66 -18.63 3.50
N SER A 7 37.86 -18.54 2.18
CA SER A 7 37.98 -17.29 1.43
C SER A 7 36.74 -16.37 1.59
N PRO A 8 36.91 -15.04 1.72
CA PRO A 8 35.82 -14.06 1.84
C PRO A 8 34.80 -14.09 0.67
N ARG A 9 35.19 -14.61 -0.50
CA ARG A 9 34.28 -14.80 -1.65
C ARG A 9 33.20 -15.85 -1.40
N ASN A 10 33.50 -16.91 -0.64
CA ASN A 10 32.54 -17.97 -0.33
C ASN A 10 31.49 -17.54 0.70
N GLN A 11 31.78 -16.54 1.53
CA GLN A 11 30.78 -15.93 2.43
C GLN A 11 29.82 -14.99 1.67
N LYS A 12 30.32 -14.16 0.74
CA LYS A 12 29.47 -13.26 -0.07
C LYS A 12 28.50 -14.03 -1.00
N ASN A 13 28.90 -15.20 -1.50
CA ASN A 13 28.01 -16.05 -2.30
C ASN A 13 26.96 -16.80 -1.46
N ARG A 14 27.23 -17.08 -0.17
CA ARG A 14 26.23 -17.66 0.76
C ARG A 14 25.14 -16.66 1.10
N VAL A 15 25.48 -15.38 1.29
CA VAL A 15 24.52 -14.30 1.58
C VAL A 15 23.67 -13.96 0.35
N ARG A 16 24.21 -14.07 -0.87
CA ARG A 16 23.43 -13.86 -2.12
C ARG A 16 22.41 -14.98 -2.41
N SER A 17 22.61 -16.18 -1.88
CA SER A 17 21.77 -17.37 -2.16
C SER A 17 20.44 -17.40 -1.36
N GLN A 18 20.25 -16.47 -0.42
CA GLN A 18 19.01 -16.36 0.39
C GLN A 18 18.03 -15.27 -0.08
N ARG A 19 18.22 -14.65 -1.24
CA ARG A 19 17.12 -13.86 -1.87
C ARG A 19 16.02 -14.83 -2.26
N GLY A 20 14.89 -14.73 -1.54
CA GLY A 20 13.83 -15.74 -1.48
C GLY A 20 13.41 -16.32 -2.83
N ARG A 21 13.49 -17.64 -2.94
CA ARG A 21 12.93 -18.43 -4.05
C ARG A 21 11.42 -18.60 -3.87
N GLY A 22 10.67 -17.51 -3.95
CA GLY A 22 9.21 -17.52 -3.93
C GLY A 22 8.67 -16.40 -4.80
N PRO A 23 7.44 -16.51 -5.30
CA PRO A 23 6.80 -15.42 -6.04
C PRO A 23 6.81 -14.15 -5.19
N LYS A 24 7.18 -13.04 -5.84
CA LYS A 24 7.21 -11.71 -5.23
C LYS A 24 5.77 -11.28 -4.87
N PRO A 25 5.60 -10.33 -3.92
CA PRO A 25 4.28 -9.92 -3.44
C PRO A 25 3.38 -9.34 -4.54
N ASP A 26 3.96 -8.69 -5.55
CA ASP A 26 3.27 -8.20 -6.75
C ASP A 26 2.61 -9.33 -7.55
N ALA A 27 3.35 -10.41 -7.81
CA ALA A 27 2.86 -11.58 -8.54
C ALA A 27 1.80 -12.35 -7.75
N LEU A 28 1.88 -12.33 -6.42
CA LEU A 28 0.86 -12.91 -5.55
C LEU A 28 -0.43 -12.09 -5.55
N LEU A 29 -0.32 -10.76 -5.41
CA LEU A 29 -1.48 -9.87 -5.43
C LEU A 29 -2.22 -9.90 -6.78
N ASN A 30 -1.49 -10.02 -7.89
CA ASN A 30 -2.11 -10.21 -9.22
C ASN A 30 -2.90 -11.51 -9.37
N LYS A 31 -2.62 -12.51 -8.52
CA LYS A 31 -3.33 -13.79 -8.51
C LYS A 31 -4.42 -13.86 -7.46
N LEU A 32 -4.53 -12.87 -6.58
CA LEU A 32 -5.46 -12.89 -5.46
C LEU A 32 -6.90 -12.81 -5.98
N THR A 33 -7.69 -13.83 -5.67
CA THR A 33 -9.13 -13.88 -5.94
C THR A 33 -9.86 -14.39 -4.71
N LEU A 34 -11.18 -14.30 -4.69
CA LEU A 34 -11.99 -14.85 -3.60
C LEU A 34 -11.83 -16.38 -3.47
N GLU A 35 -11.68 -17.09 -4.59
CA GLU A 35 -11.55 -18.56 -4.61
C GLU A 35 -10.22 -19.03 -4.01
N ASN A 36 -9.13 -18.32 -4.29
CA ASN A 36 -7.80 -18.70 -3.84
C ASN A 36 -7.30 -17.85 -2.65
N PHE A 37 -8.20 -17.05 -2.06
CA PHE A 37 -7.88 -16.05 -1.05
C PHE A 37 -7.03 -16.63 0.07
N ASP A 38 -7.43 -17.77 0.65
CA ASP A 38 -6.73 -18.34 1.80
C ASP A 38 -5.32 -18.79 1.46
N SER A 39 -5.12 -19.40 0.30
CA SER A 39 -3.80 -19.87 -0.15
C SER A 39 -2.88 -18.69 -0.47
N VAL A 40 -3.37 -17.71 -1.24
CA VAL A 40 -2.56 -16.57 -1.69
C VAL A 40 -2.26 -15.63 -0.53
N SER A 41 -3.23 -15.33 0.33
CA SER A 41 -3.02 -14.50 1.54
C SER A 41 -1.99 -15.12 2.48
N THR A 42 -2.03 -16.44 2.68
CA THR A 42 -1.03 -17.15 3.51
C THR A 42 0.37 -17.05 2.90
N GLN A 43 0.49 -17.12 1.57
CA GLN A 43 1.78 -16.92 0.89
C GLN A 43 2.29 -15.49 1.03
N ILE A 44 1.41 -14.48 0.96
CA ILE A 44 1.76 -13.08 1.18
C ILE A 44 2.26 -12.88 2.62
N ILE A 45 1.55 -13.41 3.62
CA ILE A 45 1.94 -13.33 5.04
C ILE A 45 3.27 -14.04 5.28
N THR A 46 3.44 -15.25 4.74
CA THR A 46 4.70 -15.99 4.81
C THR A 46 5.83 -15.20 4.17
N TRP A 47 5.57 -14.50 3.07
CA TRP A 47 6.56 -13.63 2.43
C TRP A 47 6.91 -12.43 3.31
N ALA A 48 5.91 -11.76 3.88
CA ALA A 48 6.11 -10.65 4.82
C ALA A 48 6.91 -11.06 6.07
N ASN A 49 6.64 -12.25 6.61
CA ASN A 49 7.34 -12.80 7.77
C ASN A 49 8.80 -13.19 7.48
N LYS A 50 9.25 -13.29 6.22
CA LYS A 50 10.68 -13.52 5.92
C LYS A 50 11.56 -12.36 6.35
N SER A 51 10.96 -11.21 6.63
CA SER A 51 11.63 -9.99 7.00
C SER A 51 11.81 -9.82 8.51
N GLU A 52 11.67 -10.89 9.29
CA GLU A 52 12.06 -10.91 10.71
C GLU A 52 13.51 -10.45 10.96
N ASN A 53 14.38 -10.57 9.94
CA ASN A 53 15.77 -10.10 10.03
C ASN A 53 15.97 -8.68 9.44
N GLU A 54 14.91 -8.02 8.96
CA GLU A 54 14.95 -6.64 8.50
C GLU A 54 14.69 -5.70 9.69
N LYS A 55 15.53 -4.66 9.83
CA LYS A 55 15.46 -3.72 10.95
C LYS A 55 14.53 -2.52 10.71
N ASN A 56 14.00 -2.38 9.50
CA ASN A 56 13.25 -1.21 9.05
C ASN A 56 11.87 -1.54 8.47
N GLY A 57 11.41 -2.80 8.59
CA GLY A 57 10.11 -3.25 8.09
C GLY A 57 9.88 -3.02 6.58
N ALA A 58 10.93 -2.86 5.76
CA ALA A 58 10.82 -2.44 4.36
C ALA A 58 9.92 -3.37 3.53
N THR A 59 10.02 -4.67 3.76
CA THR A 59 9.16 -5.66 3.12
C THR A 59 7.69 -5.51 3.50
N LEU A 60 7.41 -5.22 4.78
CA LEU A 60 6.02 -5.03 5.23
C LEU A 60 5.41 -3.77 4.61
N ILE A 61 6.18 -2.68 4.59
CA ILE A 61 5.81 -1.43 3.93
C ILE A 61 5.54 -1.67 2.44
N LEU A 62 6.38 -2.47 1.76
CA LEU A 62 6.19 -2.81 0.35
C LEU A 62 4.88 -3.57 0.11
N VAL A 63 4.54 -4.56 0.93
CA VAL A 63 3.28 -5.30 0.79
C VAL A 63 2.09 -4.36 0.98
N ILE A 64 2.12 -3.52 2.02
CA ILE A 64 1.06 -2.53 2.26
C ILE A 64 0.92 -1.60 1.05
N LYS A 65 2.03 -1.08 0.53
CA LYS A 65 2.03 -0.21 -0.65
C LYS A 65 1.36 -0.87 -1.85
N LEU A 66 1.73 -2.12 -2.16
CA LEU A 66 1.17 -2.84 -3.30
C LEU A 66 -0.33 -3.14 -3.10
N VAL A 67 -0.77 -3.44 -1.87
CA VAL A 67 -2.19 -3.63 -1.55
C VAL A 67 -2.98 -2.34 -1.80
N PHE A 68 -2.47 -1.19 -1.39
CA PHE A 68 -3.11 0.11 -1.66
C PHE A 68 -3.18 0.42 -3.16
N GLU A 69 -2.08 0.22 -3.90
CA GLU A 69 -2.07 0.41 -5.36
C GLU A 69 -3.15 -0.45 -6.03
N LYS A 70 -3.28 -1.71 -5.62
CA LYS A 70 -4.31 -2.61 -6.12
C LYS A 70 -5.72 -2.23 -5.70
N ALA A 71 -5.94 -1.92 -4.43
CA ALA A 71 -7.26 -1.60 -3.91
C ALA A 71 -7.83 -0.29 -4.47
N THR A 72 -6.96 0.66 -4.83
CA THR A 72 -7.35 1.93 -5.46
C THR A 72 -7.65 1.77 -6.95
N ASP A 73 -6.89 0.94 -7.67
CA ASP A 73 -7.15 0.64 -9.09
C ASP A 73 -8.35 -0.31 -9.29
N GLU A 74 -8.52 -1.29 -8.40
CA GLU A 74 -9.47 -2.40 -8.49
C GLU A 74 -10.55 -2.28 -7.40
N ALA A 75 -11.17 -1.10 -7.29
CA ALA A 75 -12.09 -0.73 -6.20
C ALA A 75 -13.28 -1.69 -5.99
N HIS A 76 -13.67 -2.46 -7.01
CA HIS A 76 -14.70 -3.50 -6.85
C HIS A 76 -14.29 -4.57 -5.83
N TRP A 77 -12.98 -4.83 -5.70
CA TRP A 77 -12.40 -5.83 -4.81
C TRP A 77 -11.86 -5.26 -3.49
N SER A 78 -12.19 -4.00 -3.15
CA SER A 78 -11.75 -3.37 -1.90
C SER A 78 -12.01 -4.20 -0.65
N GLU A 79 -13.16 -4.89 -0.56
CA GLU A 79 -13.48 -5.77 0.58
C GLU A 79 -12.49 -6.92 0.71
N MET A 80 -12.09 -7.53 -0.41
CA MET A 80 -11.11 -8.61 -0.44
C MET A 80 -9.74 -8.13 0.04
N TYR A 81 -9.31 -6.95 -0.40
CA TYR A 81 -8.05 -6.35 0.08
C TYR A 81 -8.12 -5.98 1.57
N ALA A 82 -9.26 -5.50 2.07
CA ALA A 82 -9.43 -5.18 3.48
C ALA A 82 -9.36 -6.45 4.34
N ARG A 83 -9.98 -7.54 3.87
CA ARG A 83 -9.86 -8.88 4.50
C ARG A 83 -8.41 -9.37 4.50
N LEU A 84 -7.64 -9.13 3.43
CA LEU A 84 -6.21 -9.44 3.41
C LEU A 84 -5.46 -8.65 4.47
N CYS A 85 -5.68 -7.34 4.57
CA CYS A 85 -5.06 -6.51 5.61
C CYS A 85 -5.42 -7.03 7.02
N LYS A 86 -6.68 -7.41 7.26
CA LYS A 86 -7.12 -7.96 8.55
C LYS A 86 -6.40 -9.25 8.89
N LYS A 87 -6.32 -10.18 7.93
CA LYS A 87 -5.59 -11.44 8.09
C LYS A 87 -4.10 -11.21 8.33
N MET A 88 -3.48 -10.25 7.64
CA MET A 88 -2.10 -9.86 7.88
C MET A 88 -1.90 -9.32 9.30
N MET A 89 -2.75 -8.41 9.76
CA MET A 89 -2.70 -7.87 11.12
C MET A 89 -2.78 -8.97 12.20
N GLU A 90 -3.52 -10.05 11.94
CA GLU A 90 -3.71 -11.15 12.88
C GLU A 90 -2.60 -12.21 12.84
N GLN A 91 -1.95 -12.42 11.70
CA GLN A 91 -1.05 -13.56 11.46
C GLN A 91 0.41 -13.18 11.18
N ILE A 92 0.72 -11.89 11.13
CA ILE A 92 2.11 -11.42 11.09
C ILE A 92 2.87 -11.86 12.35
N SER A 93 4.13 -12.23 12.15
CA SER A 93 5.00 -12.69 13.24
C SER A 93 5.17 -11.63 14.32
N GLN A 94 5.09 -12.04 15.59
CA GLN A 94 5.35 -11.16 16.75
C GLN A 94 6.83 -10.76 16.87
N ASN A 95 7.72 -11.39 16.11
CA ASN A 95 9.14 -11.04 16.08
C ASN A 95 9.45 -9.92 15.07
N LEU A 96 8.47 -9.51 14.25
CA LEU A 96 8.66 -8.40 13.33
C LEU A 96 8.61 -7.07 14.09
N GLU A 97 9.72 -6.35 14.06
CA GLU A 97 9.88 -5.02 14.64
C GLU A 97 10.51 -4.05 13.63
N ASP A 98 10.36 -2.75 13.89
CA ASP A 98 11.12 -1.69 13.21
C ASP A 98 11.87 -0.90 14.27
N ASP A 99 13.20 -0.81 14.15
CA ASP A 99 14.08 -0.12 15.10
C ASP A 99 13.70 1.37 15.27
N ASN A 100 13.06 1.97 14.27
CA ASN A 100 12.68 3.39 14.26
C ASN A 100 11.28 3.64 14.80
N ILE A 101 10.49 2.59 15.05
CA ILE A 101 9.10 2.72 15.52
C ILE A 101 9.02 2.24 16.96
N ARG A 102 8.63 3.16 17.84
CA ARG A 102 8.42 2.92 19.27
C ARG A 102 7.05 3.46 19.69
N ASN A 103 6.49 2.88 20.74
CA ASN A 103 5.29 3.41 21.37
C ASN A 103 5.63 4.64 22.25
N LEU A 104 4.61 5.23 22.88
CA LEU A 104 4.78 6.39 23.76
C LEU A 104 5.66 6.09 24.99
N ALA A 105 5.75 4.83 25.40
CA ALA A 105 6.59 4.37 26.50
C ALA A 105 8.03 4.05 26.05
N GLY A 106 8.35 4.22 24.76
CA GLY A 106 9.67 3.91 24.19
C GLY A 106 9.88 2.41 23.90
N GLU A 107 8.86 1.58 24.00
CA GLU A 107 8.93 0.14 23.75
C GLU A 107 8.76 -0.16 22.25
N PRO A 108 9.38 -1.24 21.73
CA PRO A 108 9.20 -1.65 20.34
C PRO A 108 7.75 -2.00 20.04
N ILE A 109 7.23 -1.51 18.92
CA ILE A 109 5.94 -1.94 18.37
C ILE A 109 6.20 -3.14 17.46
N VAL A 110 5.54 -4.26 17.73
CA VAL A 110 5.79 -5.52 17.02
C VAL A 110 4.55 -6.11 16.38
N GLY A 111 4.76 -7.00 15.42
CA GLY A 111 3.74 -7.85 14.82
C GLY A 111 2.54 -7.10 14.24
N GLY A 112 1.33 -7.53 14.62
CA GLY A 112 0.08 -6.92 14.16
C GLY A 112 -0.06 -5.44 14.49
N HIS A 113 0.48 -4.99 15.63
CA HIS A 113 0.46 -3.57 16.01
C HIS A 113 1.38 -2.74 15.10
N LEU A 114 2.52 -3.29 14.69
CA LEU A 114 3.41 -2.66 13.72
C LEU A 114 2.75 -2.55 12.36
N PHE A 115 2.10 -3.62 11.90
CA PHE A 115 1.33 -3.60 10.65
C PHE A 115 0.25 -2.52 10.67
N ARG A 116 -0.53 -2.46 11.76
CA ARG A 116 -1.55 -1.42 11.93
C ARG A 116 -0.94 -0.03 11.88
N LYS A 117 0.20 0.20 12.55
CA LYS A 117 0.90 1.49 12.52
C LYS A 117 1.29 1.90 11.10
N TYR A 118 1.87 0.99 10.31
CA TYR A 118 2.19 1.28 8.91
C TYR A 118 0.95 1.49 8.04
N LEU A 119 -0.11 0.71 8.27
CA LEU A 119 -1.38 0.88 7.56
C LEU A 119 -1.93 2.29 7.75
N LEU A 120 -1.97 2.76 9.01
CA LEU A 120 -2.45 4.11 9.35
C LEU A 120 -1.57 5.20 8.72
N ASN A 121 -0.25 5.07 8.83
CA ASN A 121 0.68 6.01 8.19
C ASN A 121 0.46 6.05 6.67
N ARG A 122 0.25 4.89 6.04
CA ARG A 122 -0.03 4.82 4.61
C ARG A 122 -1.34 5.47 4.22
N CYS A 123 -2.38 5.32 5.04
CA CYS A 123 -3.64 6.04 4.83
C CYS A 123 -3.39 7.55 4.79
N GLN A 124 -2.63 8.08 5.77
CA GLN A 124 -2.30 9.51 5.84
C GLN A 124 -1.57 9.99 4.59
N GLU A 125 -0.53 9.26 4.16
CA GLU A 125 0.24 9.59 2.96
C GLU A 125 -0.62 9.64 1.69
N GLU A 126 -1.56 8.70 1.54
CA GLU A 126 -2.44 8.65 0.38
C GLU A 126 -3.49 9.77 0.40
N PHE A 127 -3.96 10.20 1.57
CA PHE A 127 -4.86 11.36 1.67
C PHE A 127 -4.15 12.67 1.36
N GLU A 128 -2.96 12.90 1.91
CA GLU A 128 -2.16 14.09 1.61
C GLU A 128 -1.84 14.16 0.11
N ARG A 129 -1.51 13.00 -0.49
CA ARG A 129 -1.28 12.88 -1.94
C ARG A 129 -2.55 13.16 -2.74
N ALA A 130 -3.71 12.66 -2.31
CA ALA A 130 -4.98 12.89 -2.99
C ALA A 130 -5.35 14.39 -2.96
N ALA A 131 -5.19 15.05 -1.82
CA ALA A 131 -5.45 16.48 -1.66
C ALA A 131 -4.56 17.35 -2.56
N LEU A 132 -3.26 17.05 -2.64
CA LEU A 132 -2.32 17.74 -3.55
C LEU A 132 -2.73 17.56 -5.01
N LYS A 133 -3.01 16.31 -5.43
CA LYS A 133 -3.45 16.03 -6.80
C LYS A 133 -4.76 16.72 -7.14
N ALA A 134 -5.71 16.78 -6.21
CA ALA A 134 -6.99 17.43 -6.46
C ALA A 134 -6.86 18.95 -6.65
N ALA A 135 -5.84 19.58 -6.06
CA ALA A 135 -5.51 20.97 -6.32
C ALA A 135 -4.90 21.18 -7.72
N ASP A 136 -3.97 20.29 -8.12
CA ASP A 136 -3.35 20.31 -9.45
C ASP A 136 -4.39 20.03 -10.55
N ASP A 137 -5.26 19.05 -10.33
CA ASP A 137 -6.33 18.62 -11.22
C ASP A 137 -7.33 19.77 -11.48
N LYS A 138 -7.65 20.58 -10.46
CA LYS A 138 -8.45 21.81 -10.62
C LYS A 138 -7.75 22.86 -11.45
N ALA A 139 -6.46 23.09 -11.20
CA ALA A 139 -5.67 24.05 -11.98
C ALA A 139 -5.60 23.63 -13.46
N ALA A 140 -5.47 22.34 -13.74
CA ALA A 140 -5.49 21.78 -15.10
C ALA A 140 -6.87 21.87 -15.76
N GLU A 141 -7.96 21.58 -15.03
CA GLU A 141 -9.33 21.72 -15.56
C GLU A 141 -9.68 23.18 -15.88
N ASP A 142 -9.28 24.13 -15.03
CA ASP A 142 -9.53 25.55 -15.28
C ASP A 142 -8.66 26.10 -16.43
N ALA A 143 -7.45 25.56 -16.62
CA ALA A 143 -6.61 25.86 -17.79
C ALA A 143 -7.13 25.23 -19.10
N SER A 144 -7.84 24.10 -19.04
CA SER A 144 -8.40 23.47 -20.26
C SER A 144 -9.73 24.10 -20.72
N LYS A 145 -10.42 24.84 -19.83
CA LYS A 145 -11.60 25.66 -20.17
C LYS A 145 -11.23 26.93 -20.96
N THR A 146 -9.97 27.36 -20.94
CA THR A 146 -9.45 28.32 -21.92
C THR A 146 -9.04 27.56 -23.18
N ASN A 147 -9.83 27.71 -24.25
CA ASN A 147 -9.67 27.03 -25.55
C ASN A 147 -8.20 26.73 -25.90
N GLY A 148 -7.87 25.45 -26.09
CA GLY A 148 -6.59 25.07 -26.66
C GLY A 148 -6.41 25.70 -28.04
N GLU A 149 -5.24 26.28 -28.29
CA GLU A 149 -4.92 27.04 -29.51
C GLU A 149 -5.03 26.23 -30.82
N ASN A 150 -5.22 24.91 -30.76
CA ASN A 150 -5.10 24.00 -31.92
C ASN A 150 -6.35 23.15 -32.25
N GLY A 151 -7.49 23.32 -31.57
CA GLY A 151 -8.76 22.70 -32.00
C GLY A 151 -8.85 21.17 -31.94
N GLU A 152 -7.86 20.46 -31.38
CA GLU A 152 -8.01 19.05 -31.04
C GLU A 152 -8.89 18.89 -29.80
N PRO A 153 -9.82 17.91 -29.77
CA PRO A 153 -10.65 17.67 -28.60
C PRO A 153 -9.77 17.28 -27.41
N VAL A 154 -9.71 18.15 -26.40
CA VAL A 154 -9.04 17.98 -25.09
C VAL A 154 -9.31 16.61 -24.45
N LEU A 155 -10.44 15.98 -24.81
CA LEU A 155 -10.89 14.65 -24.38
C LEU A 155 -9.91 13.49 -24.64
N TYR A 156 -8.89 13.66 -25.49
CA TYR A 156 -7.93 12.59 -25.84
C TYR A 156 -6.49 12.88 -25.40
N SER A 157 -6.23 13.93 -24.62
CA SER A 157 -4.87 14.19 -24.15
C SER A 157 -4.44 13.20 -23.06
N ASP A 158 -3.13 12.90 -23.00
CA ASP A 158 -2.55 12.08 -21.92
C ASP A 158 -2.83 12.68 -20.53
N GLU A 159 -2.88 14.02 -20.44
CA GLU A 159 -3.23 14.75 -19.22
C GLU A 159 -4.67 14.46 -18.77
N TYR A 160 -5.64 14.42 -19.69
CA TYR A 160 -7.03 14.09 -19.37
C TYR A 160 -7.17 12.63 -18.90
N TYR A 161 -6.47 11.68 -19.53
CA TYR A 161 -6.46 10.30 -19.05
C TYR A 161 -5.82 10.15 -17.67
N ALA A 162 -4.76 10.91 -17.38
CA ALA A 162 -4.13 10.96 -16.06
C ALA A 162 -5.08 11.51 -14.99
N LEU A 163 -5.83 12.56 -15.30
CA LEU A 163 -6.86 13.15 -14.44
C LEU A 163 -7.99 12.15 -14.14
N LEU A 164 -8.57 11.51 -15.16
CA LEU A 164 -9.62 10.50 -14.96
C LEU A 164 -9.12 9.33 -14.12
N LYS A 165 -7.89 8.87 -14.36
CA LYS A 165 -7.25 7.83 -13.55
C LYS A 165 -7.08 8.28 -12.10
N SER A 166 -6.63 9.52 -11.88
CA SER A 166 -6.48 10.15 -10.56
C SER A 166 -7.80 10.15 -9.80
N LYS A 167 -8.89 10.66 -10.40
CA LYS A 167 -10.23 10.68 -9.82
C LYS A 167 -10.73 9.26 -9.47
N ARG A 168 -10.55 8.30 -10.38
CA ARG A 168 -10.95 6.90 -10.15
C ARG A 168 -10.19 6.27 -8.97
N GLN A 169 -8.87 6.49 -8.89
CA GLN A 169 -8.04 6.00 -7.80
C GLN A 169 -8.42 6.65 -6.46
N GLY A 170 -8.75 7.94 -6.45
CA GLY A 170 -9.25 8.64 -5.26
C GLY A 170 -10.54 8.03 -4.72
N LEU A 171 -11.52 7.78 -5.59
CA LEU A 171 -12.75 7.08 -5.20
C LEU A 171 -12.49 5.64 -4.74
N GLY A 172 -11.56 4.94 -5.38
CA GLY A 172 -11.11 3.61 -4.96
C GLY A 172 -10.48 3.60 -3.56
N LEU A 173 -9.67 4.63 -3.25
CA LEU A 173 -9.09 4.83 -1.93
C LEU A 173 -10.17 5.01 -0.87
N VAL A 174 -11.13 5.90 -1.11
CA VAL A 174 -12.25 6.14 -0.18
C VAL A 174 -13.00 4.85 0.11
N ARG A 175 -13.34 4.07 -0.94
CA ARG A 175 -14.01 2.79 -0.77
C ARG A 175 -13.16 1.81 0.04
N PHE A 176 -11.88 1.69 -0.26
CA PHE A 176 -10.98 0.79 0.45
C PHE A 176 -10.83 1.14 1.93
N ILE A 177 -10.69 2.43 2.25
CA ILE A 177 -10.61 2.91 3.63
C ILE A 177 -11.91 2.62 4.38
N GLY A 178 -13.07 2.78 3.73
CA GLY A 178 -14.36 2.39 4.29
C GLY A 178 -14.42 0.90 4.67
N GLU A 179 -13.89 0.01 3.83
CA GLU A 179 -13.82 -1.42 4.16
C GLU A 179 -12.84 -1.71 5.31
N LEU A 180 -11.70 -1.01 5.37
CA LEU A 180 -10.78 -1.10 6.50
C LEU A 180 -11.43 -0.62 7.81
N PHE A 181 -12.27 0.42 7.74
CA PHE A 181 -12.99 0.95 8.90
C PHE A 181 -14.01 -0.03 9.45
N LYS A 182 -14.78 -0.71 8.57
CA LYS A 182 -15.70 -1.78 8.97
C LYS A 182 -14.99 -2.91 9.73
N LEU A 183 -13.73 -3.19 9.40
CA LEU A 183 -12.90 -4.19 10.07
C LEU A 183 -12.11 -3.64 11.27
N GLN A 184 -12.44 -2.42 11.73
CA GLN A 184 -11.82 -1.72 12.85
C GLN A 184 -10.30 -1.56 12.71
N MET A 185 -9.78 -1.47 11.49
CA MET A 185 -8.36 -1.37 11.21
C MET A 185 -7.85 0.07 11.16
N VAL A 186 -8.73 1.01 10.82
CA VAL A 186 -8.46 2.45 10.84
C VAL A 186 -9.26 3.13 11.95
N THR A 187 -8.82 4.31 12.37
CA THR A 187 -9.47 5.08 13.43
C THR A 187 -10.60 5.95 12.88
N GLU A 188 -11.49 6.41 13.76
CA GLU A 188 -12.55 7.35 13.39
C GLU A 188 -11.98 8.63 12.77
N ARG A 189 -10.85 9.12 13.29
CA ARG A 189 -10.15 10.29 12.73
C ARG A 189 -9.83 10.12 11.24
N ILE A 190 -9.24 8.99 10.86
CA ILE A 190 -8.92 8.70 9.45
C ILE A 190 -10.19 8.61 8.60
N MET A 191 -11.30 8.11 9.17
CA MET A 191 -12.58 8.04 8.47
C MET A 191 -13.22 9.41 8.25
N HIS A 192 -13.08 10.35 9.20
CA HIS A 192 -13.54 11.73 9.02
C HIS A 192 -12.75 12.43 7.91
N GLU A 193 -11.41 12.34 7.95
CA GLU A 193 -10.54 12.90 6.89
C GLU A 193 -10.91 12.32 5.50
N CYS A 194 -11.18 11.01 5.43
CA CYS A 194 -11.62 10.35 4.20
C CYS A 194 -12.98 10.85 3.69
N SER A 195 -13.90 11.15 4.61
CA SER A 195 -15.26 11.58 4.28
C SER A 195 -15.27 13.01 3.75
N GLU A 196 -14.42 13.88 4.28
CA GLU A 196 -14.20 15.23 3.76
C GLU A 196 -13.65 15.20 2.33
N GLU A 197 -12.64 14.37 2.08
CA GLU A 197 -12.06 14.20 0.73
C GLU A 197 -13.10 13.64 -0.26
N ALA A 198 -13.89 12.65 0.15
CA ALA A 198 -14.96 12.10 -0.69
C ALA A 198 -16.01 13.16 -1.09
N LEU A 199 -16.37 14.05 -0.16
CA LEU A 199 -17.30 15.16 -0.43
C LEU A 199 -16.69 16.22 -1.35
N PHE A 200 -15.38 16.41 -1.29
CA PHE A 200 -14.66 17.31 -2.20
C PHE A 200 -14.66 16.77 -3.64
N GLN A 201 -14.35 15.48 -3.81
CA GLN A 201 -14.30 14.80 -5.12
C GLN A 201 -15.68 14.74 -5.79
N ASN A 202 -16.76 14.46 -5.05
CA ASN A 202 -18.12 14.41 -5.60
C ASN A 202 -18.67 15.78 -6.05
N ARG A 203 -18.09 16.89 -5.58
CA ARG A 203 -18.47 18.24 -6.01
C ARG A 203 -17.87 18.66 -7.36
N GLN A 204 -16.99 17.83 -7.93
CA GLN A 204 -16.26 18.08 -9.19
C GLN A 204 -16.69 17.11 -10.33
N LEU A 205 -17.85 16.47 -10.18
CA LEU A 205 -18.56 15.67 -11.18
C LEU A 205 -19.88 16.37 -11.53
#